data_AF-A0A0B1TIS1-F1
#
_entry.id   AF-A0A0B1TIS1-F1
#
_cell.length_a   1.000
_cell.length_b   1.000
_cell.length_c   1.000
_cell.angle_alpha   90.00
_cell.angle_beta   90.00
_cell.angle_gamma   90.00
#
_symmetry.space_group_name_H-M   'P 1'
#
loop_
_entity.id
_entity.type
_entity.pdbx_description
1 polymer ?
#
loop_
_entity_poly.entity_id
_entity_poly.type
_entity_poly.pdbx_seq_one_letter_code
_entity_poly.pdbx_strand_id
1 'polypeptide(L)'
;MDIYVTELWMDHALRYDHMSPCKFNLSLNSEILDQIWKPNTVFINSKAAHIHKSPFKNVFLMIYPNGTVWVNYRVQVKGPCSMDFSAFPMDRQSCHLTLESFSYNNQEVDMQWTNWTDALSLLKKEIILPDFVLTNYSTSIERQVSRNKLKFDSKLETSGGYLPIKYCY
;
A
#
# COMPACT_ATOMS: atom_id res chain seq x y z
N MET A 1 6.67 -3.57 -7.40
CA MET A 1 5.34 -4.03 -6.95
C MET A 1 4.34 -2.98 -7.34
N ASP A 2 3.16 -3.37 -7.79
CA ASP A 2 2.04 -2.45 -8.04
C ASP A 2 0.97 -2.68 -6.98
N ILE A 3 0.63 -1.63 -6.24
CA ILE A 3 -0.24 -1.69 -5.06
C ILE A 3 -1.31 -0.62 -5.20
N TYR A 4 -2.54 -0.96 -4.81
CA TYR A 4 -3.61 0.01 -4.60
C TYR A 4 -3.68 0.34 -3.11
N VAL A 5 -3.39 1.58 -2.75
CA VAL A 5 -3.42 2.04 -1.35
C VAL A 5 -4.72 2.79 -1.14
N THR A 6 -5.55 2.29 -0.23
CA THR A 6 -6.81 2.95 0.16
C THR A 6 -6.62 3.67 1.48
N GLU A 7 -6.91 4.96 1.50
CA GLU A 7 -6.93 5.79 2.70
C GLU A 7 -8.33 6.31 2.95
N LEU A 8 -8.75 6.27 4.22
CA LEU A 8 -10.05 6.72 4.69
C LEU A 8 -9.83 7.54 5.96
N TRP A 9 -10.28 8.79 5.96
CA TRP A 9 -10.29 9.63 7.15
C TRP A 9 -11.54 10.48 7.21
N MET A 10 -11.84 11.04 8.38
CA MET A 10 -12.96 11.95 8.56
C MET A 10 -12.44 13.37 8.74
N ASP A 11 -12.96 14.31 7.94
CA ASP A 11 -12.67 15.73 8.05
C ASP A 11 -13.99 16.50 8.21
N HIS A 12 -14.20 17.07 9.39
CA HIS A 12 -15.41 17.82 9.71
C HIS A 12 -15.56 19.11 8.89
N ALA A 13 -14.46 19.69 8.40
CA ALA A 13 -14.51 20.89 7.57
C ALA A 13 -15.06 20.61 6.16
N LEU A 14 -14.99 19.35 5.72
CA LEU A 14 -15.50 18.88 4.42
C LEU A 14 -16.91 18.30 4.52
N ARG A 15 -17.59 18.43 5.67
CA ARG A 15 -18.97 17.95 5.87
C ARG A 15 -19.96 18.91 5.19
N TYR A 16 -20.82 18.36 4.32
CA TYR A 16 -21.80 19.13 3.53
C TYR A 16 -23.23 18.57 3.57
N ASP A 17 -23.50 17.62 4.47
CA ASP A 17 -24.84 17.04 4.68
C ASP A 17 -25.93 18.08 4.97
N HIS A 18 -25.62 19.14 5.71
CA HIS A 18 -26.52 20.25 6.03
C HIS A 18 -27.00 21.05 4.81
N MET A 19 -26.31 20.95 3.67
CA MET A 19 -26.66 21.67 2.44
C MET A 19 -27.77 20.98 1.63
N SER A 20 -28.25 19.80 2.07
CA SER A 20 -29.23 18.98 1.33
C SER A 20 -28.80 18.75 -0.13
N PRO A 21 -27.60 18.17 -0.36
CA PRO A 21 -27.00 18.08 -1.68
C PRO A 21 -27.82 17.16 -2.60
N CYS A 22 -28.00 17.57 -3.87
CA CYS A 22 -28.64 16.71 -4.87
C CYS A 22 -27.84 15.44 -5.18
N LYS A 23 -26.50 15.49 -4.97
CA LYS A 23 -25.60 14.34 -5.13
C LYS A 23 -25.06 13.93 -3.77
N PHE A 24 -25.35 12.69 -3.37
CA PHE A 24 -24.93 12.18 -2.07
C PHE A 24 -23.39 12.13 -1.97
N ASN A 25 -22.68 11.55 -2.93
CA ASN A 25 -21.21 11.44 -2.86
C ASN A 25 -20.52 12.32 -3.91
N LEU A 26 -19.52 13.10 -3.49
CA LEU A 26 -18.73 13.95 -4.39
C LEU A 26 -17.48 13.20 -4.86
N SER A 27 -17.55 12.63 -6.06
CA SER A 27 -16.37 12.17 -6.79
C SER A 27 -15.67 13.38 -7.43
N LEU A 28 -14.39 13.59 -7.09
CA LEU A 28 -13.62 14.79 -7.44
C LEU A 28 -12.33 14.42 -8.18
N ASN A 29 -11.76 15.39 -8.90
CA ASN A 29 -10.45 15.23 -9.52
C ASN A 29 -9.35 15.21 -8.45
N SER A 30 -8.27 14.47 -8.74
CA SER A 30 -7.07 14.36 -7.91
C SER A 30 -6.38 15.69 -7.59
N GLU A 31 -6.60 16.75 -8.38
CA GLU A 31 -6.06 18.10 -8.13
C GLU A 31 -6.61 18.72 -6.84
N ILE A 32 -7.85 18.40 -6.47
CA ILE A 32 -8.45 18.88 -5.23
C ILE A 32 -7.76 18.27 -4.00
N LEU A 33 -7.17 17.08 -4.15
CA LEU A 33 -6.43 16.42 -3.07
C LEU A 33 -5.17 17.21 -2.64
N ASP A 34 -4.63 18.05 -3.53
CA ASP A 34 -3.51 18.93 -3.20
C ASP A 34 -3.96 20.23 -2.50
N GLN A 35 -5.27 20.49 -2.42
CA GLN A 35 -5.87 21.66 -1.77
C GLN A 35 -6.52 21.34 -0.42
N ILE A 36 -6.73 20.06 -0.10
CA ILE A 36 -7.29 19.61 1.18
C ILE A 36 -6.19 18.98 2.04
N TRP A 37 -6.44 18.90 3.34
CA TRP A 37 -5.55 18.21 4.26
C TRP A 37 -5.50 16.70 3.96
N LYS A 38 -4.30 16.09 4.10
CA LYS A 38 -4.06 14.65 3.95
C LYS A 38 -3.00 14.17 4.94
N PRO A 39 -3.01 12.88 5.34
CA PRO A 39 -2.16 12.37 6.44
C PRO A 39 -0.66 12.20 6.09
N ASN A 40 -0.22 12.55 4.87
CA ASN A 40 1.17 12.44 4.41
C ASN A 40 1.80 11.06 4.65
N THR A 41 1.07 9.99 4.32
CA THR A 41 1.55 8.61 4.43
C THR A 41 2.67 8.32 3.43
N VAL A 42 3.74 7.66 3.89
CA VAL A 42 4.90 7.30 3.06
C VAL A 42 5.37 5.87 3.29
N PHE A 43 5.98 5.27 2.26
CA PHE A 43 6.69 3.98 2.38
C PHE A 43 8.13 4.22 2.86
N ILE A 44 8.37 4.14 4.17
CA ILE A 44 9.63 4.59 4.80
C ILE A 44 10.87 3.80 4.35
N ASN A 45 10.70 2.52 4.04
CA ASN A 45 11.80 1.63 3.68
C ASN A 45 11.88 1.40 2.16
N SER A 46 11.04 2.09 1.37
CA SER A 46 11.06 1.96 -0.08
C SER A 46 12.29 2.63 -0.69
N LYS A 47 12.87 2.01 -1.73
CA LYS A 47 13.91 2.63 -2.55
C LYS A 47 13.33 3.63 -3.54
N ALA A 48 12.12 3.37 -4.01
CA ALA A 48 11.36 4.25 -4.89
C ALA A 48 9.86 3.97 -4.77
N ALA A 49 9.04 5.01 -4.83
CA ALA A 49 7.60 4.91 -4.88
C ALA A 49 7.05 5.99 -5.83
N HIS A 50 6.20 5.58 -6.78
CA HIS A 50 5.63 6.47 -7.78
C HIS A 50 4.14 6.20 -7.95
N ILE A 51 3.33 7.26 -7.96
CA ILE A 51 1.92 7.16 -8.32
C ILE A 51 1.83 7.01 -9.85
N HIS A 52 1.06 6.04 -10.31
CA HIS A 52 0.83 5.82 -11.74
C HIS A 52 0.19 7.03 -12.41
N LYS A 53 0.57 7.33 -13.65
CA LYS A 53 0.02 8.45 -14.43
C LYS A 53 -0.13 8.06 -15.90
N SER A 54 -1.35 8.13 -16.46
CA SER A 54 -1.58 8.07 -17.92
C SER A 54 -3.06 8.36 -18.27
N PRO A 55 -3.39 9.49 -18.92
CA PRO A 55 -2.62 10.74 -19.04
C PRO A 55 -2.56 11.55 -17.72
N PHE A 56 -3.48 11.28 -16.79
CA PHE A 56 -3.59 11.92 -15.48
C PHE A 56 -3.15 10.98 -14.35
N LYS A 57 -2.93 11.54 -13.14
CA LYS A 57 -2.57 10.75 -11.95
C LYS A 57 -3.70 9.75 -11.66
N ASN A 58 -3.35 8.49 -11.42
CA ASN A 58 -4.31 7.43 -11.11
C ASN A 58 -4.62 7.47 -9.60
N VAL A 59 -5.41 8.48 -9.24
CA VAL A 59 -5.89 8.72 -7.87
C VAL A 59 -7.39 8.93 -7.93
N PHE A 60 -8.11 8.09 -7.20
CA PHE A 60 -9.53 8.26 -6.97
C PHE A 60 -9.74 9.06 -5.69
N LEU A 61 -10.61 10.08 -5.74
CA LEU A 61 -11.03 10.88 -4.58
C LEU A 61 -12.55 10.94 -4.52
N MET A 62 -13.10 10.59 -3.37
CA MET A 62 -14.52 10.73 -3.06
C MET A 62 -14.70 11.32 -1.66
N ILE A 63 -15.58 12.32 -1.54
CA ILE A 63 -16.00 12.88 -0.25
C ILE A 63 -17.46 12.51 -0.02
N TYR A 64 -17.76 12.01 1.17
CA TYR A 64 -19.10 11.66 1.64
C TYR A 64 -19.75 12.82 2.39
N PRO A 65 -21.10 12.89 2.49
CA PRO A 65 -21.81 14.01 3.14
C PRO A 65 -21.39 14.28 4.58
N ASN A 66 -21.03 13.23 5.31
CA ASN A 66 -20.61 13.30 6.70
C ASN A 66 -19.19 13.86 6.88
N GLY A 67 -18.46 14.15 5.79
CA GLY A 67 -17.07 14.59 5.81
C GLY A 67 -16.04 13.46 5.73
N THR A 68 -16.45 12.20 5.52
CA THR A 68 -15.49 11.12 5.25
C THR A 68 -14.86 11.32 3.88
N VAL A 69 -13.53 11.32 3.83
CA VAL A 69 -12.74 11.38 2.61
C VAL A 69 -12.20 9.99 2.32
N TRP A 70 -12.43 9.51 1.10
CA TRP A 70 -11.93 8.25 0.59
C TRP A 70 -10.99 8.50 -0.58
N VAL A 71 -9.76 8.06 -0.44
CA VAL A 71 -8.74 8.16 -1.48
C VAL A 71 -8.20 6.78 -1.82
N ASN A 72 -8.00 6.52 -3.11
CA ASN A 72 -7.30 5.33 -3.56
C ASN A 72 -6.19 5.71 -4.54
N TYR A 73 -4.97 5.28 -4.25
CA TYR A 73 -3.79 5.53 -5.06
C TYR A 73 -3.33 4.24 -5.73
N ARG A 74 -3.09 4.26 -7.04
CA ARG A 74 -2.32 3.21 -7.70
C ARG A 74 -0.84 3.56 -7.64
N VAL A 75 -0.07 2.84 -6.83
CA VAL A 75 1.35 3.12 -6.55
C VAL A 75 2.23 1.98 -7.07
N GLN A 76 3.26 2.34 -7.82
CA GLN A 76 4.39 1.47 -8.11
C GLN A 76 5.44 1.67 -7.01
N VAL A 77 5.70 0.64 -6.22
CA VAL A 77 6.69 0.67 -5.13
C VAL A 77 7.81 -0.34 -5.36
N LYS A 78 9.04 0.08 -5.07
CA LYS A 78 10.24 -0.76 -5.00
C LYS A 78 10.68 -0.88 -3.54
N GLY A 79 10.22 -1.94 -2.89
CA GLY A 79 10.57 -2.27 -1.51
C GLY A 79 11.92 -2.98 -1.36
N PRO A 80 12.46 -3.04 -0.15
CA PRO A 80 13.62 -3.86 0.17
C PRO A 80 13.21 -5.33 0.36
N CYS A 81 14.12 -6.23 0.00
CA CYS A 81 14.01 -7.66 0.27
C CYS A 81 15.35 -8.14 0.83
N SER A 82 15.31 -8.88 1.94
CA SER A 82 16.46 -9.55 2.49
C SER A 82 16.69 -10.83 1.69
N MET A 83 17.75 -10.82 0.87
CA MET A 83 18.06 -11.93 -0.01
C MET A 83 19.02 -12.92 0.65
N ASP A 84 18.59 -14.16 0.87
CA ASP A 84 19.44 -15.28 1.32
C ASP A 84 19.61 -16.28 0.19
N PHE A 85 20.84 -16.45 -0.31
CA PHE A 85 21.17 -17.34 -1.42
C PHE A 85 21.86 -18.64 -0.97
N SER A 86 21.87 -18.94 0.32
CA SER A 86 22.49 -20.16 0.86
C SER A 86 21.91 -21.45 0.26
N ALA A 87 20.64 -21.42 -0.14
CA ALA A 87 19.92 -22.55 -0.73
C ALA A 87 19.70 -22.42 -2.25
N PHE A 88 20.46 -21.55 -2.95
CA PHE A 88 20.30 -21.35 -4.39
C PHE A 88 20.38 -22.70 -5.15
N PRO A 89 19.47 -22.98 -6.11
CA PRO A 89 18.41 -22.12 -6.65
C PRO A 89 17.02 -22.30 -5.96
N MET A 90 16.94 -22.98 -4.81
CA MET A 90 15.71 -23.22 -4.02
C MET A 90 15.68 -22.31 -2.78
N ASP A 91 15.95 -21.03 -2.98
CA ASP A 91 16.05 -20.00 -1.96
C ASP A 91 14.69 -19.40 -1.58
N ARG A 92 14.60 -18.89 -0.35
CA ARG A 92 13.41 -18.24 0.21
C ARG A 92 13.75 -16.80 0.55
N GLN A 93 12.99 -15.87 0.01
CA GLN A 93 13.23 -14.44 0.15
C GLN A 93 12.16 -13.77 1.00
N SER A 94 12.58 -12.92 1.92
CA SER A 94 11.68 -12.19 2.82
C SER A 94 11.73 -10.71 2.50
N CYS A 95 10.58 -10.15 2.14
CA CYS A 95 10.42 -8.74 1.84
C CYS A 95 9.47 -8.11 2.87
N HIS A 96 9.71 -6.85 3.21
CA HIS A 96 8.78 -6.10 4.04
C HIS A 96 8.64 -4.67 3.54
N LEU A 97 7.44 -4.12 3.65
CA LEU A 97 7.12 -2.73 3.39
C LEU A 97 6.52 -2.13 4.65
N THR A 98 6.89 -0.89 4.96
CA THR A 98 6.36 -0.18 6.12
C THR A 98 5.80 1.16 5.70
N LEU A 99 4.56 1.42 6.09
CA LEU A 99 3.90 2.71 5.96
C LEU A 99 3.90 3.45 7.30
N GLU A 100 4.12 4.76 7.23
CA GLU A 100 4.12 5.67 8.36
C GLU A 100 3.68 7.06 7.91
N SER A 101 3.09 7.85 8.82
CA SER A 101 2.85 9.27 8.59
C SER A 101 4.16 10.04 8.69
N PHE A 102 4.57 10.73 7.62
CA PHE A 102 5.88 11.40 7.61
C PHE A 102 5.92 12.64 8.51
N SER A 103 4.83 13.42 8.47
CA SER A 103 4.76 14.74 9.09
C SER A 103 4.20 14.73 10.50
N TYR A 104 3.37 13.74 10.84
CA TYR A 104 2.53 13.77 12.03
C TYR A 104 2.94 12.71 13.06
N ASN A 105 2.66 12.95 14.33
CA ASN A 105 2.84 11.94 15.37
C ASN A 105 1.53 11.18 15.67
N ASN A 106 1.56 10.23 16.60
CA ASN A 106 0.40 9.43 17.00
C ASN A 106 -0.73 10.21 17.67
N GLN A 107 -0.48 11.42 18.17
CA GLN A 107 -1.52 12.28 18.75
C GLN A 107 -2.30 13.02 17.66
N GLU A 108 -1.68 13.25 16.51
CA GLU A 108 -2.27 13.95 15.38
C GLU A 108 -2.88 12.98 14.36
N VAL A 109 -2.15 11.92 14.01
CA VAL A 109 -2.56 10.91 13.03
C VAL A 109 -2.29 9.52 13.58
N ASP A 110 -3.36 8.82 13.94
CA ASP A 110 -3.30 7.41 14.31
C ASP A 110 -3.64 6.53 13.10
N MET A 111 -2.63 5.87 12.54
CA MET A 111 -2.79 4.96 11.41
C MET A 111 -3.21 3.56 11.88
N GLN A 112 -4.31 3.05 11.33
CA GLN A 112 -4.83 1.71 11.61
C GLN A 112 -5.30 1.01 10.33
N TRP A 113 -5.26 -0.32 10.34
CA TRP A 113 -5.90 -1.11 9.29
C TRP A 113 -7.42 -0.97 9.39
N THR A 114 -8.09 -0.95 8.24
CA THR A 114 -9.56 -0.84 8.19
C THR A 114 -10.20 -2.10 8.77
N ASN A 115 -11.27 -1.96 9.54
CA ASN A 115 -12.00 -3.11 10.11
C ASN A 115 -13.06 -3.69 9.16
N TRP A 116 -13.37 -3.03 8.04
CA TRP A 116 -14.44 -3.43 7.12
C TRP A 116 -14.00 -4.44 6.07
N THR A 117 -12.69 -4.56 5.83
CA THR A 117 -12.08 -5.46 4.86
C THR A 117 -10.77 -6.00 5.41
N ASP A 118 -10.27 -7.06 4.82
CA ASP A 118 -8.89 -7.49 5.08
C ASP A 118 -7.92 -6.33 4.83
N ALA A 119 -6.94 -6.18 5.73
CA ALA A 119 -5.88 -5.16 5.62
C ALA A 119 -5.13 -5.20 4.29
N LEU A 120 -5.08 -6.39 3.66
CA LEU A 120 -4.50 -6.62 2.36
C LEU A 120 -5.37 -7.61 1.58
N SER A 121 -5.69 -7.26 0.34
CA SER A 121 -6.35 -8.16 -0.60
C SER A 121 -5.49 -8.31 -1.86
N LEU A 122 -5.28 -9.55 -2.29
CA LEU A 122 -4.59 -9.83 -3.54
C LEU A 122 -5.58 -9.69 -4.70
N LEU A 123 -5.29 -8.78 -5.65
CA LEU A 123 -6.13 -8.60 -6.85
C LEU A 123 -6.15 -9.82 -7.78
N LYS A 124 -5.15 -10.70 -7.66
CA LYS A 124 -5.09 -11.98 -8.35
C LYS A 124 -4.97 -13.09 -7.32
N LYS A 125 -5.65 -14.21 -7.59
CA LYS A 125 -5.61 -15.41 -6.75
C LYS A 125 -4.19 -15.94 -6.55
N GLU A 126 -3.39 -15.89 -7.62
CA GLU A 126 -1.97 -16.25 -7.60
C GLU A 126 -1.12 -15.11 -8.18
N ILE A 127 -0.10 -14.72 -7.44
CA ILE A 127 0.92 -13.78 -7.90
C ILE A 127 2.12 -14.61 -8.37
N ILE A 128 2.17 -14.83 -9.68
CA ILE A 128 3.29 -15.49 -10.35
C ILE A 128 4.24 -14.40 -10.83
N LEU A 129 5.43 -14.36 -10.26
CA LEU A 129 6.55 -13.58 -10.77
C LEU A 129 7.39 -14.48 -11.68
N PRO A 130 8.19 -13.93 -12.61
CA PRO A 130 8.98 -14.74 -13.54
C PRO A 130 9.87 -15.79 -12.86
N ASP A 131 10.49 -15.41 -11.73
CA ASP A 131 11.46 -16.27 -11.01
C ASP A 131 10.98 -16.68 -9.62
N PHE A 132 9.85 -16.14 -9.14
CA PHE A 132 9.39 -16.30 -7.76
C PHE A 132 7.88 -16.52 -7.65
N VAL A 133 7.46 -17.26 -6.63
CA VAL A 133 6.07 -17.44 -6.23
C VAL A 133 5.88 -16.84 -4.84
N LEU A 134 4.81 -16.07 -4.66
CA LEU A 134 4.39 -15.60 -3.34
C LEU A 134 3.79 -16.77 -2.54
N THR A 135 4.45 -17.17 -1.45
CA THR A 135 4.02 -18.32 -0.64
C THR A 135 3.31 -17.92 0.64
N ASN A 136 3.69 -16.79 1.24
CA ASN A 136 3.06 -16.29 2.45
C ASN A 136 3.11 -14.76 2.49
N TYR A 137 2.13 -14.16 3.14
CA TYR A 137 2.12 -12.74 3.44
C TYR A 137 1.36 -12.48 4.74
N SER A 138 1.73 -11.40 5.43
CA SER A 138 1.07 -10.97 6.66
C SER A 138 1.08 -9.46 6.77
N THR A 139 0.12 -8.94 7.54
CA THR A 139 0.08 -7.53 7.92
C THR A 139 0.16 -7.42 9.43
N SER A 140 0.82 -6.37 9.92
CA SER A 140 0.90 -6.08 11.35
C SER A 140 0.93 -4.58 11.59
N ILE A 141 0.66 -4.19 12.84
CA ILE A 141 0.78 -2.80 13.29
C ILE A 141 1.85 -2.78 14.38
N GLU A 142 2.90 -2.00 14.17
CA GLU A 142 3.90 -1.73 15.18
C GLU A 142 3.59 -0.36 15.81
N ARG A 143 3.13 -0.40 17.06
CA ARG A 143 2.85 0.81 17.83
C ARG A 143 4.12 1.29 18.50
N GLN A 144 4.64 2.45 18.09
CA GLN A 144 5.75 3.12 18.76
C GLN A 144 5.28 4.36 19.51
N VAL A 145 6.12 4.89 20.39
CA VAL A 145 5.78 6.08 21.21
C VAL A 145 5.51 7.31 20.34
N SER A 146 6.25 7.48 19.25
CA SER A 146 6.12 8.63 18.36
C SER A 146 5.11 8.41 17.24
N ARG A 147 5.22 7.29 16.50
CA ARG A 147 4.46 7.03 15.27
C ARG A 147 4.14 5.55 15.09
N ASN A 148 2.91 5.26 14.71
CA ASN A 148 2.43 3.94 14.38
C ASN A 148 2.87 3.56 12.98
N LYS A 149 3.34 2.32 12.84
CA LYS A 149 3.86 1.78 11.58
C LYS A 149 2.98 0.62 11.13
N LEU A 150 2.43 0.73 9.93
CA LEU A 150 1.71 -0.36 9.28
C LEU A 150 2.71 -1.18 8.48
N LYS A 151 2.82 -2.47 8.79
CA LYS A 151 3.78 -3.38 8.16
C LYS A 151 3.08 -4.39 7.27
N PHE A 152 3.67 -4.61 6.12
CA PHE A 152 3.34 -5.69 5.19
C PHE A 152 4.58 -6.55 4.99
N ASP A 153 4.48 -7.83 5.31
CA ASP A 153 5.55 -8.82 5.15
C ASP A 153 5.15 -9.83 4.09
N SER A 154 6.08 -10.21 3.23
CA SER A 154 5.88 -11.23 2.21
C SER A 154 7.05 -12.20 2.12
N LYS A 155 6.73 -13.46 1.83
CA LYS A 155 7.68 -14.54 1.58
C LYS A 155 7.54 -15.01 0.14
N LEU A 156 8.67 -14.99 -0.55
CA LEU A 156 8.81 -15.42 -1.93
C LEU A 156 9.69 -16.67 -1.97
N GLU A 157 9.32 -17.63 -2.80
CA GLU A 157 10.15 -18.82 -3.07
C GLU A 157 10.43 -18.89 -4.55
N THR A 158 11.61 -19.36 -4.94
CA THR A 158 11.94 -19.50 -6.35
C THR A 158 11.02 -20.50 -7.06
N SER A 159 10.49 -20.11 -8.22
CA SER A 159 9.72 -21.02 -9.07
C SER A 159 10.69 -22.00 -9.73
N GLY A 160 10.92 -23.15 -9.10
CA GLY A 160 11.90 -24.15 -9.56
C GLY A 160 11.69 -24.59 -11.00
N GLY A 161 12.60 -24.18 -11.88
CA GLY A 161 12.70 -24.62 -13.27
C GLY A 161 14.12 -24.47 -13.78
N TYR A 162 15.01 -25.41 -13.43
CA TYR A 162 16.36 -25.49 -13.97
C TYR A 162 16.64 -26.91 -14.49
N LEU A 163 17.17 -27.01 -15.71
CA LEU A 163 17.76 -28.23 -16.26
C LEU A 163 19.24 -28.26 -15.84
N PRO A 164 19.66 -29.09 -14.87
CA PRO A 164 21.06 -29.18 -14.51
C PRO A 164 21.83 -29.88 -15.64
N ILE A 165 22.63 -29.12 -16.40
CA ILE A 165 23.60 -29.69 -17.35
C ILE A 165 24.88 -29.98 -16.58
N LYS A 166 25.14 -31.28 -16.35
CA LYS A 166 26.39 -31.76 -15.78
C LYS A 166 27.40 -31.94 -16.91
N TYR A 167 28.46 -31.13 -16.93
CA TYR A 167 29.64 -31.41 -17.75
C TYR A 167 30.54 -32.37 -16.97
N CYS A 168 30.76 -33.55 -17.53
CA CYS A 168 31.85 -34.44 -17.10
C CYS A 168 33.08 -34.07 -17.93
N TYR A 169 34.20 -33.78 -17.26
CA TYR A 169 35.53 -33.75 -17.86
C TYR A 169 36.19 -35.12 -17.64
#